data_AF-A0A958FQC1-F1
#
_entry.id   AF-A0A958FQC1-F1
#
_cell.length_a   1.000
_cell.length_b   1.000
_cell.length_c   1.000
_cell.angle_alpha   90.00
_cell.angle_beta   90.00
_cell.angle_gamma   90.00
#
_symmetry.space_group_name_H-M   'P 1'
#
loop_
_entity.id
_entity.type
_entity.pdbx_description
1 polymer ?
#
loop_
_entity_poly.entity_id
_entity_poly.type
_entity_poly.pdbx_seq_one_letter_code
_entity_poly.pdbx_strand_id
1 'polypeptide(L)'
;MQKIYINARFLTQPVTGVQRYGIELVQALDTLIAENDDAVRNVAFELVAPKRGLLHRLDLKNIPLRCTGKFTGHYWEQAELPDFVRDG
;
A
#
# COMPACT_ATOMS: atom_id res chain seq x y z
N MET A 1 8.64 16.58 -3.17
CA MET A 1 8.05 15.30 -3.59
C MET A 1 6.95 14.98 -2.60
N GLN A 2 5.70 14.88 -3.06
CA GLN A 2 4.56 14.56 -2.20
C GLN A 2 4.65 13.09 -1.78
N LYS A 3 4.35 12.76 -0.53
CA LYS A 3 4.31 11.38 -0.05
C LYS A 3 2.87 10.92 -0.01
N ILE A 4 2.57 9.74 -0.54
CA ILE A 4 1.24 9.14 -0.50
C ILE A 4 1.35 7.73 0.08
N TYR A 5 0.63 7.51 1.16
CA TYR A 5 0.50 6.19 1.76
C TYR A 5 -0.74 5.47 1.24
N ILE A 6 -0.56 4.24 0.79
CA ILE A 6 -1.66 3.38 0.37
C ILE A 6 -1.87 2.33 1.46
N ASN A 7 -3.07 2.32 2.04
CA ASN A 7 -3.46 1.30 3.00
C ASN A 7 -3.60 -0.05 2.29
N ALA A 8 -2.63 -0.92 2.50
CA ALA A 8 -2.52 -2.24 1.89
C ALA A 8 -3.18 -3.34 2.72
N ARG A 9 -4.14 -3.02 3.60
CA ARG A 9 -4.94 -4.01 4.34
C ARG A 9 -5.68 -4.97 3.41
N PHE A 10 -5.97 -4.57 2.17
CA PHE A 10 -6.57 -5.46 1.17
C PHE A 10 -5.70 -6.71 0.87
N LEU A 11 -4.39 -6.67 1.15
CA LEU A 11 -3.49 -7.82 1.01
C LEU A 11 -3.66 -8.88 2.12
N THR A 12 -4.46 -8.59 3.16
CA THR A 12 -4.74 -9.52 4.25
C THR A 12 -6.08 -10.24 4.10
N GLN A 13 -6.74 -10.07 2.96
CA GLN A 13 -8.08 -10.57 2.70
C GLN A 13 -8.09 -11.40 1.41
N PRO A 14 -8.95 -12.43 1.29
CA PRO A 14 -9.12 -13.15 0.04
C PRO A 14 -9.44 -12.19 -1.11
N VAL A 15 -8.91 -12.47 -2.30
CA VAL A 15 -9.12 -11.62 -3.46
C VAL A 15 -10.58 -11.67 -3.91
N THR A 16 -11.32 -10.58 -3.68
CA THR A 16 -12.60 -10.29 -4.34
C THR A 16 -12.44 -9.13 -5.32
N GLY A 17 -13.54 -8.60 -5.87
CA GLY A 17 -13.49 -7.48 -6.82
C GLY A 17 -12.75 -6.25 -6.28
N VAL A 18 -12.95 -5.89 -5.01
CA VAL A 18 -12.31 -4.71 -4.40
C VAL A 18 -10.81 -4.93 -4.21
N GLN A 19 -10.40 -6.09 -3.70
CA GLN A 19 -8.98 -6.41 -3.52
C GLN A 19 -8.28 -6.49 -4.87
N ARG A 20 -8.92 -7.11 -5.87
CA ARG A 20 -8.36 -7.18 -7.24
C ARG A 20 -8.15 -5.79 -7.81
N TYR A 21 -9.13 -4.90 -7.69
CA TYR A 21 -8.98 -3.52 -8.13
C TYR A 21 -7.79 -2.82 -7.45
N GLY A 22 -7.66 -2.97 -6.12
CA GLY A 22 -6.53 -2.41 -5.38
C GLY A 22 -5.17 -2.95 -5.84
N ILE A 23 -5.08 -4.25 -6.13
CA ILE A 23 -3.86 -4.89 -6.65
C ILE A 23 -3.49 -4.32 -8.02
N GLU A 24 -4.42 -4.34 -8.98
CA GLU A 24 -4.18 -3.86 -10.34
C GLU A 24 -3.84 -2.37 -10.36
N LEU A 25 -4.53 -1.56 -9.55
CA LEU A 25 -4.26 -0.13 -9.43
C LEU A 25 -2.83 0.12 -8.97
N VAL A 26 -2.36 -0.59 -7.94
CA VAL A 26 -1.00 -0.42 -7.42
C VAL A 26 0.05 -0.89 -8.44
N GLN A 27 -0.20 -1.98 -9.15
CA GLN A 27 0.69 -2.46 -10.22
C GLN A 27 0.78 -1.48 -11.39
N ALA A 28 -0.35 -0.87 -11.77
CA ALA A 28 -0.38 0.18 -12.78
C ALA A 28 0.41 1.42 -12.31
N LEU A 29 0.27 1.83 -11.04
CA LEU A 29 1.07 2.92 -10.47
C LEU A 29 2.58 2.59 -10.50
N ASP A 30 2.98 1.37 -10.13
CA ASP A 30 4.38 0.94 -10.16
C ASP A 30 4.97 1.01 -11.57
N THR A 31 4.15 0.71 -12.58
CA THR A 31 4.52 0.80 -14.00
C THR A 31 4.68 2.25 -14.46
N LEU A 32 3.74 3.14 -14.11
CA LEU A 32 3.83 4.57 -14.42
C LEU A 32 5.06 5.23 -13.78
N ILE A 33 5.42 4.81 -12.56
CA ILE A 33 6.65 5.27 -11.89
C ILE A 33 7.89 4.80 -12.67
N ALA A 34 7.90 3.53 -13.13
CA ALA A 34 9.00 3.00 -13.94
C ALA A 34 9.18 3.76 -15.26
N GLU A 35 8.07 4.22 -15.85
CA GLU A 35 8.04 5.00 -17.09
C GLU A 35 8.34 6.50 -16.86
N ASN A 36 8.53 6.93 -15.60
CA ASN A 36 8.71 8.32 -15.20
C ASN A 36 7.59 9.24 -15.74
N ASP A 37 6.35 8.74 -15.70
CA ASP A 37 5.16 9.46 -16.17
C ASP A 37 4.93 10.74 -15.35
N ASP A 38 4.56 11.83 -16.04
CA ASP A 38 4.37 13.15 -15.42
C ASP A 38 3.30 13.16 -14.32
N ALA A 39 2.30 12.27 -14.37
CA ALA A 39 1.25 12.17 -13.37
C ALA A 39 1.76 11.69 -12.01
N VAL A 40 2.87 10.94 -11.96
CA VAL A 40 3.41 10.34 -10.74
C VAL A 40 4.85 10.75 -10.43
N ARG A 41 5.55 11.42 -11.36
CA ARG A 41 6.97 11.85 -11.26
C ARG A 41 7.36 12.54 -9.95
N ASN A 42 6.46 13.31 -9.34
CA ASN A 42 6.74 14.06 -8.11
C ASN A 42 6.10 13.46 -6.85
N VAL A 43 5.68 12.20 -6.91
CA VAL A 43 4.99 11.48 -5.84
C VAL A 43 5.79 10.25 -5.40
N ALA A 44 6.01 10.13 -4.10
CA ALA A 44 6.56 8.93 -3.48
C ALA A 44 5.42 8.10 -2.87
N PHE A 45 5.17 6.92 -3.43
CA PHE A 45 4.17 5.99 -2.91
C PHE A 45 4.82 4.99 -1.93
N GLU A 46 4.08 4.63 -0.87
CA GLU A 46 4.45 3.56 0.03
C GLU A 46 3.21 2.76 0.42
N LEU A 47 3.25 1.43 0.24
CA LEU A 47 2.22 0.55 0.75
C LEU A 47 2.45 0.30 2.25
N VAL A 48 1.39 0.43 3.06
CA VAL A 48 1.46 0.12 4.49
C VAL A 48 0.42 -0.95 4.84
N ALA A 49 0.87 -2.05 5.44
CA ALA A 49 0.04 -3.20 5.82
C ALA A 49 0.34 -3.64 7.27
N PRO A 50 -0.53 -4.43 7.93
CA PRO A 50 -0.19 -4.98 9.23
C PRO A 50 0.95 -5.99 9.15
N LYS A 51 1.75 -6.11 10.22
CA LYS A 51 2.84 -7.11 10.32
C LYS A 51 2.39 -8.56 10.16
N ARG A 52 1.12 -8.86 10.44
CA ARG A 52 0.57 -10.22 10.46
C ARG A 52 -0.65 -10.31 9.55
N GLY A 53 -0.90 -11.52 9.04
CA GLY A 53 -2.11 -11.82 8.27
C GLY A 53 -2.04 -11.47 6.79
N LEU A 54 -0.86 -11.14 6.24
CA LEU A 54 -0.66 -11.03 4.80
C LEU A 54 -0.99 -12.37 4.12
N LEU A 55 -1.97 -12.35 3.22
CA LEU A 55 -2.34 -13.48 2.37
C LEU A 55 -1.71 -13.36 0.98
N HIS A 56 -1.44 -12.13 0.55
CA HIS A 56 -0.92 -11.81 -0.77
C HIS A 56 0.30 -10.88 -0.64
N ARG A 57 1.26 -11.04 -1.56
CA ARG A 57 2.39 -10.12 -1.73
C ARG A 57 2.41 -9.67 -3.18
N LEU A 58 2.69 -8.38 -3.37
CA LEU A 58 2.87 -7.80 -4.70
C LEU A 58 4.36 -7.71 -4.98
N ASP A 59 4.75 -8.10 -6.19
CA ASP A 59 6.10 -7.95 -6.70
C ASP A 59 6.21 -6.57 -7.38
N LEU A 60 6.42 -5.53 -6.56
CA LEU A 60 6.52 -4.13 -6.99
C LEU A 60 7.99 -3.72 -6.96
N LYS A 61 8.42 -2.96 -7.97
CA LYS A 61 9.83 -2.54 -8.09
C LYS A 61 10.10 -1.17 -7.53
N ASN A 62 9.12 -0.28 -7.60
CA ASN A 62 9.25 1.14 -7.28
C ASN A 62 8.46 1.54 -6.04
N ILE A 63 7.41 0.78 -5.69
CA ILE A 63 6.57 1.04 -4.52
C ILE A 63 6.93 0.07 -3.38
N PRO A 64 7.60 0.52 -2.30
CA PRO A 64 7.92 -0.34 -1.17
C PRO A 64 6.68 -0.74 -0.36
N LEU A 65 6.71 -1.97 0.18
CA LEU A 65 5.73 -2.46 1.15
C LEU A 65 6.33 -2.45 2.57
N ARG A 66 5.74 -1.65 3.45
CA ARG A 66 6.09 -1.58 4.88
C ARG A 66 5.03 -2.24 5.75
N CYS A 67 5.43 -3.26 6.49
CA CYS A 67 4.54 -3.95 7.42
C CYS A 67 4.72 -3.44 8.86
N THR A 68 3.67 -2.88 9.46
CA THR A 68 3.74 -2.16 10.75
C THR A 68 2.71 -2.65 11.77
N GLY A 69 2.81 -2.17 13.02
CA GLY A 69 1.88 -2.48 14.10
C GLY A 69 2.00 -3.88 14.70
N LYS A 70 1.18 -4.15 15.71
CA LYS A 70 1.04 -5.43 16.42
C LYS A 70 -0.31 -6.10 16.15
N PHE A 71 -1.33 -5.31 15.83
CA PHE A 71 -2.69 -5.78 15.59
C PHE A 71 -2.93 -6.08 14.10
N THR A 72 -4.14 -6.53 13.79
CA THR A 72 -4.63 -6.78 12.43
C THR A 72 -6.05 -6.23 12.26
N GLY A 73 -6.60 -6.32 11.04
CA GLY A 73 -7.98 -5.96 10.76
C GLY A 73 -8.28 -4.47 10.97
N HIS A 74 -9.51 -4.16 11.37
CA HIS A 74 -9.95 -2.78 11.61
C HIS A 74 -9.21 -2.11 12.77
N TYR A 75 -8.84 -2.87 13.79
CA TYR A 75 -8.17 -2.29 14.96
C TYR A 75 -6.78 -1.76 14.60
N TRP A 76 -6.02 -2.51 13.80
CA TRP A 76 -4.76 -2.00 13.24
C TRP A 76 -4.96 -0.74 12.40
N GLU A 77 -5.95 -0.76 11.50
CA GLU A 77 -6.22 0.35 10.58
C GLU A 77 -6.62 1.64 11.30
N GLN A 78 -7.40 1.54 12.37
CA GLN A 78 -7.93 2.71 13.07
C GLN A 78 -7.03 3.19 14.21
N ALA A 79 -6.29 2.29 14.88
CA ALA A 79 -5.52 2.62 16.08
C ALA A 79 -4.01 2.69 15.85
N GLU A 80 -3.45 1.91 14.92
CA GLU A 80 -1.99 1.82 14.73
C GLU A 80 -1.53 2.49 13.44
N LEU A 81 -2.23 2.29 12.33
CA LEU A 81 -1.84 2.86 11.04
C LEU A 81 -1.60 4.39 11.10
N PRO A 82 -2.46 5.22 11.74
CA PRO A 82 -2.25 6.67 11.80
C PRO A 82 -0.89 7.08 12.37
N ASP A 83 -0.34 6.32 13.31
CA ASP A 83 0.96 6.61 13.92
C ASP A 83 2.14 6.36 12.98
N PHE A 84 1.96 5.49 11.98
CA PHE A 84 3.00 5.15 11.00
C PHE A 84 2.97 6.02 9.74
N VAL A 85 1.97 6.89 9.56
CA VAL A 85 1.76 7.67 8.32
C VAL A 85 1.55 9.17 8.56
N ARG A 86 2.05 9.69 9.69
CA ARG A 86 1.81 11.08 10.13
C ARG A 86 2.43 12.17 9.23
N ASP A 87 3.34 11.79 8.35
CA ASP A 87 4.14 12.67 7.47
C ASP A 87 3.68 12.66 6.01
N GLY A 88 2.50 12.09 5.72
CA GLY A 88 1.92 12.02 4.37
C GLY A 88 0.58 12.71 4.24
#